data_AF-A0A0S4VP80-F1
#
_entry.id   AF-A0A0S4VP80-F1
#
_cell.length_a   1.000
_cell.length_b   1.000
_cell.length_c   1.000
_cell.angle_alpha   90.00
_cell.angle_beta   90.00
_cell.angle_gamma   90.00
#
_symmetry.space_group_name_H-M   'P 1'
#
loop_
_entity.id
_entity.type
_entity.pdbx_description
1 polymer ?
#
loop_
_entity_poly.entity_id
_entity_poly.type
_entity_poly.pdbx_seq_one_letter_code
_entity_poly.pdbx_strand_id
1 'polypeptide(L)'
;MSQAQVDATVFLCRLLERDKPEYNGQALFDAGAEAATHLLRERLLVVGHPLDWVNCPECCSELARVARDVSADRIALLCPECEDVDASRRLRETYKAVPARAVAAVLSGLGMNAGGMKVIEPDRVWRLGTTEPTRGKPLTWYFGRQLGRPEVGARLREQIQLERTASSCVILTSSDVPLPIGSPLAGFDVRTLRSVARIGQSRFEFFADRQASPGPQQVNEFQPQARGQTTLRYVRSLGKAFIEGAEYPLKPRQQAILLALIRDLDHELDKEALKTACGSQAQRFSPSKEFDRNLVAYKTFIRYLRDDDRYALIIPDEDRDWLG
;
A
#
# COMPACT_ATOMS: atom_id res chain seq x y z
N MET A 1 28.86 -3.06 -2.97
CA MET A 1 27.60 -2.66 -2.30
C MET A 1 27.46 -3.48 -1.03
N SER A 2 27.13 -2.89 0.12
CA SER A 2 26.93 -3.69 1.35
C SER A 2 25.54 -4.31 1.34
N GLN A 3 25.46 -5.64 1.29
CA GLN A 3 24.19 -6.39 1.36
C GLN A 3 23.42 -6.04 2.65
N ALA A 4 24.14 -5.86 3.76
CA ALA A 4 23.56 -5.50 5.06
C ALA A 4 22.77 -4.18 5.03
N GLN A 5 23.20 -3.18 4.25
CA GLN A 5 22.48 -1.91 4.12
C GLN A 5 21.20 -2.06 3.28
N VAL A 6 21.22 -2.94 2.28
CA VAL A 6 20.03 -3.29 1.49
C VAL A 6 19.03 -4.02 2.38
N ASP A 7 19.48 -5.03 3.13
CA ASP A 7 18.64 -5.81 4.03
C ASP A 7 18.06 -4.94 5.15
N ALA A 8 18.84 -4.02 5.72
CA ALA A 8 18.35 -3.03 6.67
C ALA A 8 17.27 -2.12 6.06
N THR A 9 17.38 -1.77 4.78
CA THR A 9 16.36 -0.96 4.08
C THR A 9 15.07 -1.76 3.89
N VAL A 10 15.17 -3.03 3.50
CA VAL A 10 14.02 -3.94 3.40
C VAL A 10 13.34 -4.09 4.76
N PHE A 11 14.14 -4.32 5.81
CA PHE A 11 13.64 -4.49 7.17
C PHE A 11 12.95 -3.22 7.69
N LEU A 12 13.54 -2.05 7.48
CA LEU A 12 12.92 -0.77 7.82
C LEU A 12 11.59 -0.58 7.10
N CYS A 13 11.51 -0.88 5.79
CA CYS A 13 10.26 -0.76 5.06
C CYS A 13 9.15 -1.59 5.72
N ARG A 14 9.44 -2.84 6.11
CA ARG A 14 8.47 -3.70 6.82
C ARG A 14 8.05 -3.10 8.17
N LEU A 15 8.99 -2.56 8.94
CA LEU A 15 8.68 -1.92 10.23
C LEU A 15 7.82 -0.66 10.04
N LEU A 16 8.08 0.10 8.98
CA LEU A 16 7.29 1.27 8.60
C LEU A 16 5.90 0.91 8.05
N GLU A 17 5.54 -0.34 7.80
CA GLU A 17 4.17 -0.67 7.38
C GLU A 17 3.25 -1.04 8.56
N ARG A 18 3.79 -1.23 9.77
CA ARG A 18 3.03 -1.69 10.96
C ARG A 18 2.18 -0.59 11.59
N ASP A 19 0.95 -0.92 11.98
CA ASP A 19 0.09 -0.02 12.76
C ASP A 19 0.59 0.19 14.19
N LYS A 20 0.98 -0.92 14.85
CA LYS A 20 1.53 -0.85 16.19
C LYS A 20 2.95 -0.30 16.11
N PRO A 21 3.25 0.82 16.79
CA PRO A 21 4.54 1.49 16.67
C PRO A 21 5.66 0.72 17.36
N GLU A 22 5.34 -0.08 18.38
CA GLU A 22 6.31 -0.85 19.16
C GLU A 22 6.37 -2.31 18.71
N TYR A 23 7.57 -2.87 18.75
CA TYR A 23 7.89 -4.22 18.34
C TYR A 23 8.75 -4.89 19.41
N ASN A 24 8.45 -6.14 19.75
CA ASN A 24 9.20 -6.89 20.76
C ASN A 24 10.66 -7.08 20.33
N GLY A 25 11.59 -6.87 21.26
CA GLY A 25 13.03 -6.95 21.01
C GLY A 25 13.46 -8.33 20.58
N GLN A 26 13.00 -9.40 21.24
CA GLN A 26 13.37 -10.77 20.87
C GLN A 26 12.96 -11.06 19.43
N ALA A 27 11.69 -10.82 19.09
CA ALA A 27 11.20 -10.99 17.72
C ALA A 27 12.00 -10.15 16.69
N LEU A 28 12.50 -8.98 17.08
CA LEU A 28 13.19 -8.05 16.18
C LEU A 28 14.53 -8.61 15.75
N PHE A 29 15.29 -9.07 16.74
CA PHE A 29 16.62 -9.57 16.51
C PHE A 29 16.60 -10.98 15.94
N ASP A 30 15.57 -11.78 16.23
CA ASP A 30 15.36 -13.08 15.59
C ASP A 30 15.00 -12.93 14.10
N ALA A 31 14.25 -11.88 13.74
CA ALA A 31 13.90 -11.60 12.34
C ALA A 31 15.06 -10.98 11.53
N GLY A 32 16.06 -10.38 12.18
CA GLY A 32 17.16 -9.72 11.46
C GLY A 32 18.07 -8.89 12.36
N ALA A 33 18.88 -9.54 13.19
CA ALA A 33 19.79 -8.89 14.14
C ALA A 33 20.73 -7.86 13.51
N GLU A 34 21.36 -8.18 12.38
CA GLU A 34 22.29 -7.26 11.70
C GLU A 34 21.56 -6.02 11.17
N ALA A 35 20.42 -6.22 10.50
CA ALA A 35 19.56 -5.15 10.03
C ALA A 35 19.09 -4.25 11.18
N ALA A 36 18.59 -4.83 12.28
CA ALA A 36 18.17 -4.09 13.47
C ALA A 36 19.31 -3.23 14.05
N THR A 37 20.52 -3.80 14.14
CA THR A 37 21.72 -3.09 14.62
C THR A 37 22.06 -1.91 13.73
N HIS A 38 21.96 -2.07 12.40
CA HIS A 38 22.15 -0.97 11.45
C HIS A 38 21.10 0.14 11.64
N LEU A 39 19.82 -0.21 11.80
CA LEU A 39 18.75 0.77 12.00
C LEU A 39 18.89 1.54 13.32
N LEU A 40 19.37 0.88 14.38
CA LEU A 40 19.69 1.54 15.65
C LEU A 40 20.85 2.53 15.50
N ARG A 41 21.91 2.13 14.79
CA ARG A 41 23.07 2.99 14.52
C ARG A 41 22.67 4.26 13.76
N GLU A 42 21.83 4.10 12.74
CA GLU A 42 21.30 5.22 11.94
C GLU A 42 20.12 5.94 12.60
N ARG A 43 19.77 5.56 13.84
CA ARG A 43 18.69 6.16 14.65
C ARG A 43 17.30 6.09 13.98
N LEU A 44 17.11 5.21 13.00
CA LEU A 44 15.84 4.95 12.32
C LEU A 44 14.93 4.05 13.16
N LEU A 45 15.55 3.31 14.09
CA LEU A 45 14.92 2.54 15.15
C LEU A 45 15.32 3.15 16.50
N VAL A 46 14.41 3.20 17.46
CA VAL A 46 14.66 3.64 18.83
C VAL A 46 14.12 2.63 19.83
N VAL A 47 14.69 2.61 21.04
CA VAL A 47 14.16 1.83 22.16
C VAL A 47 12.82 2.44 22.59
N GLY A 48 11.80 1.57 22.75
CA GLY A 48 10.47 1.91 23.25
C GLY A 48 10.35 1.64 24.75
N HIS A 49 9.12 1.49 25.23
CA HIS A 49 8.89 1.20 26.64
C HIS A 49 9.15 -0.27 26.96
N PRO A 50 9.89 -0.59 28.03
CA PRO A 50 10.07 -1.98 28.43
C PRO A 50 8.74 -2.60 28.87
N LEU A 51 8.57 -3.88 28.60
CA LEU A 51 7.42 -4.66 29.03
C LEU A 51 7.60 -5.16 30.47
N ASP A 52 6.52 -5.15 31.24
CA ASP A 52 6.50 -5.77 32.58
C ASP A 52 5.90 -7.18 32.55
N TRP A 53 5.24 -7.55 31.45
CA TRP A 53 4.73 -8.89 31.17
C TRP A 53 5.16 -9.33 29.77
N VAL A 54 5.58 -10.58 29.65
CA VAL A 54 6.08 -11.18 28.41
C VAL A 54 5.54 -12.59 28.26
N ASN A 55 5.66 -13.16 27.06
CA ASN A 55 5.33 -14.56 26.85
C ASN A 55 6.42 -15.43 27.49
N CYS A 56 6.03 -16.39 28.32
CA CYS A 56 6.95 -17.37 28.90
C CYS A 56 7.65 -18.14 27.76
N PRO A 57 8.99 -18.21 27.71
CA PRO A 57 9.69 -18.93 26.65
C PRO A 57 9.52 -20.46 26.74
N GLU A 58 9.10 -20.99 27.90
CA GLU A 58 8.95 -22.44 28.10
C GLU A 58 7.55 -22.95 27.77
N CYS A 59 6.50 -22.26 28.24
CA CYS A 59 5.10 -22.69 28.08
C CYS A 59 4.23 -21.75 27.23
N CYS A 60 4.81 -20.66 26.70
CA CYS A 60 4.11 -19.64 25.91
C CYS A 60 2.96 -18.90 26.62
N SER A 61 2.82 -19.04 27.95
CA SER A 61 1.85 -18.25 28.72
C SER A 61 2.12 -16.75 28.59
N GLU A 62 1.09 -15.96 28.27
CA GLU A 62 1.17 -14.49 28.12
C GLU A 62 1.19 -13.75 29.46
N LEU A 63 1.19 -14.49 30.58
CA LEU A 63 1.07 -13.95 31.94
C LEU A 63 2.40 -13.95 32.71
N ALA A 64 3.53 -14.26 32.07
CA ALA A 64 4.82 -14.26 32.76
C ALA A 64 5.27 -12.82 33.06
N ARG A 65 5.43 -12.49 34.35
CA ARG A 65 5.81 -11.16 34.82
C ARG A 65 7.32 -11.04 34.93
N VAL A 66 7.90 -9.93 34.49
CA VAL A 66 9.31 -9.62 34.73
C VAL A 66 9.51 -9.35 36.22
N ALA A 67 10.33 -10.19 36.87
CA ALA A 67 10.61 -10.07 38.29
C ALA A 67 11.80 -9.14 38.56
N ARG A 68 12.94 -9.37 37.89
CA ARG A 68 14.18 -8.60 38.06
C ARG A 68 15.15 -8.82 36.89
N ASP A 69 16.08 -7.88 36.74
CA ASP A 69 17.27 -8.08 35.89
C ASP A 69 18.24 -9.02 36.62
N VAL A 70 18.78 -10.01 35.90
CA VAL A 70 19.78 -10.97 36.42
C VAL A 70 21.18 -10.60 35.94
N SER A 71 21.29 -10.19 34.67
CA SER A 71 22.53 -9.71 34.05
C SER A 71 22.21 -8.63 33.00
N ALA A 72 23.23 -8.21 32.24
CA ALA A 72 23.06 -7.29 31.12
C ALA A 72 22.16 -7.85 30.01
N ASP A 73 22.07 -9.18 29.87
CA ASP A 73 21.40 -9.89 28.78
C ASP A 73 20.31 -10.87 29.27
N ARG A 74 20.13 -11.04 30.58
CA ARG A 74 19.17 -11.98 31.18
C ARG A 74 18.26 -11.30 32.20
N ILE A 75 17.01 -11.77 32.23
CA ILE A 75 15.97 -11.37 33.18
C ILE A 75 15.35 -12.63 33.82
N ALA A 76 14.89 -12.50 35.06
CA ALA A 76 14.10 -13.52 35.72
C ALA A 76 12.61 -13.19 35.53
N LEU A 77 11.84 -14.20 35.13
CA LEU A 77 10.40 -14.14 34.94
C LEU A 77 9.69 -14.98 36.00
N LEU A 78 8.53 -14.51 36.45
CA LEU A 78 7.60 -15.29 37.26
C LEU A 78 6.45 -15.74 36.36
N CYS A 79 6.48 -17.00 35.94
CA CYS A 79 5.44 -17.64 35.14
C CYS A 79 4.46 -18.39 36.06
N PRO A 80 3.12 -18.26 35.88
CA PRO A 80 2.17 -19.01 36.69
C PRO A 80 2.26 -20.53 36.49
N GLU A 81 2.76 -21.00 35.33
CA GLU A 81 2.83 -22.42 34.99
C GLU A 81 4.23 -23.03 35.22
N CYS A 82 5.29 -22.22 35.11
CA CYS A 82 6.69 -22.68 35.15
C CYS A 82 7.46 -22.16 36.37
N GLU A 83 6.82 -21.36 37.22
CA GLU A 83 7.44 -20.67 38.36
C GLU A 83 8.55 -19.70 37.91
N ASP A 84 9.77 -19.84 38.42
CA ASP A 84 10.90 -18.98 38.11
C ASP A 84 11.59 -19.42 36.80
N VAL A 85 11.56 -18.55 35.79
CA VAL A 85 12.15 -18.81 34.47
C VAL A 85 13.21 -17.75 34.14
N ASP A 86 14.43 -18.17 33.82
CA ASP A 86 15.46 -17.26 33.34
C ASP A 86 15.42 -17.09 31.82
N ALA A 87 15.24 -15.86 31.37
CA ALA A 87 15.00 -15.55 29.96
C ALA A 87 15.89 -14.41 29.43
N SER A 88 15.88 -14.24 28.10
CA SER A 88 16.59 -13.13 27.42
C SER A 88 16.00 -11.78 27.80
N ARG A 89 16.84 -10.80 28.13
CA ARG A 89 16.43 -9.40 28.39
C ARG A 89 15.66 -8.80 27.20
N ARG A 90 15.94 -9.26 25.97
CA ARG A 90 15.27 -8.80 24.75
C ARG A 90 13.76 -9.10 24.74
N LEU A 91 13.28 -10.06 25.52
CA LEU A 91 11.84 -10.31 25.67
C LEU A 91 11.12 -9.11 26.30
N ARG A 92 11.80 -8.39 27.19
CA ARG A 92 11.28 -7.18 27.83
C ARG A 92 11.42 -5.93 26.95
N GLU A 93 12.44 -5.88 26.12
CA GLU A 93 12.72 -4.70 25.30
C GLU A 93 11.66 -4.51 24.21
N THR A 94 11.34 -3.27 23.91
CA THR A 94 10.57 -2.91 22.72
C THR A 94 11.33 -1.89 21.88
N TYR A 95 11.01 -1.85 20.60
CA TYR A 95 11.63 -0.93 19.65
C TYR A 95 10.58 -0.32 18.74
N LYS A 96 10.81 0.93 18.33
CA LYS A 96 9.92 1.69 17.46
C LYS A 96 10.67 2.27 16.26
N ALA A 97 10.16 2.02 15.06
CA ALA A 97 10.63 2.72 13.86
C ALA A 97 10.11 4.17 13.89
N VAL A 98 10.92 5.12 13.42
CA VAL A 98 10.59 6.56 13.47
C VAL A 98 10.37 7.10 12.06
N PRO A 99 9.12 7.20 11.56
CA PRO A 99 8.84 7.61 10.18
C PRO A 99 9.42 8.98 9.83
N ALA A 100 9.32 9.95 10.73
CA ALA A 100 9.88 11.28 10.53
C ALA A 100 11.40 11.26 10.28
N ARG A 101 12.16 10.37 10.94
CA ARG A 101 13.61 10.22 10.71
C ARG A 101 13.91 9.53 9.38
N ALA A 102 13.09 8.55 8.98
CA ALA A 102 13.20 7.96 7.65
C ALA A 102 12.96 9.00 6.56
N VAL A 103 11.92 9.84 6.70
CA VAL A 103 11.61 10.94 5.78
C VAL A 103 12.76 11.96 5.72
N ALA A 104 13.33 12.34 6.87
CA ALA A 104 14.49 13.24 6.91
C ALA A 104 15.72 12.64 6.18
N ALA A 105 15.98 11.34 6.38
CA ALA A 105 17.05 10.65 5.68
C ALA A 105 16.79 10.55 4.16
N VAL A 106 15.53 10.38 3.75
CA VAL A 106 15.12 10.37 2.33
C VAL A 106 15.34 11.76 1.72
N LEU A 107 14.91 12.83 2.39
CA LEU A 107 15.15 14.22 1.96
C LEU A 107 16.64 14.47 1.74
N SER A 108 17.47 14.11 2.72
CA SER A 108 18.92 14.25 2.64
C SER A 108 19.50 13.46 1.47
N GLY A 109 18.99 12.24 1.24
CA GLY A 109 19.40 11.40 0.11
C GLY A 109 19.06 11.97 -1.26
N LEU A 110 17.95 12.72 -1.36
CA LEU A 110 17.54 13.44 -2.57
C LEU A 110 18.22 14.81 -2.73
N GLY A 111 19.12 15.19 -1.82
CA GLY A 111 19.77 16.51 -1.82
C GLY A 111 18.84 17.66 -1.45
N MET A 112 17.71 17.38 -0.81
CA MET A 112 16.71 18.37 -0.39
C MET A 112 16.87 18.73 1.09
N ASN A 113 16.29 19.87 1.48
CA ASN A 113 16.16 20.29 2.88
C ASN A 113 14.69 20.24 3.33
N ALA A 114 14.46 20.38 4.63
CA ALA A 114 13.12 20.31 5.21
C ALA A 114 12.23 21.54 4.90
N GLY A 115 12.79 22.62 4.34
CA GLY A 115 12.05 23.87 4.10
C GLY A 115 10.92 23.74 3.08
N GLY A 116 11.01 22.77 2.17
CA GLY A 116 9.96 22.46 1.18
C GLY A 116 9.02 21.31 1.59
N MET A 117 9.25 20.69 2.75
CA MET A 117 8.51 19.52 3.18
C MET A 117 7.14 19.91 3.77
N LYS A 118 6.10 19.17 3.43
CA LYS A 118 4.75 19.30 4.00
C LYS A 118 4.22 17.92 4.42
N VAL A 119 3.70 17.83 5.64
CA VAL A 119 2.95 16.65 6.09
C VAL A 119 1.55 16.70 5.46
N ILE A 120 1.17 15.65 4.73
CA ILE A 120 -0.16 15.52 4.10
C ILE A 120 -1.06 14.71 5.03
N GLU A 121 -0.55 13.58 5.51
CA GLU A 121 -1.20 12.74 6.52
C GLU A 121 -0.18 12.43 7.63
N PRO A 122 -0.46 12.78 8.89
CA PRO A 122 0.45 12.55 10.01
C PRO A 122 0.98 11.12 10.05
N ASP A 123 2.30 10.98 10.23
CA ASP A 123 3.01 9.70 10.28
C ASP A 123 2.85 8.78 9.06
N ARG A 124 2.21 9.22 7.97
CA ARG A 124 1.93 8.37 6.80
C ARG A 124 2.34 8.95 5.46
N VAL A 125 2.08 10.23 5.21
CA VAL A 125 2.25 10.82 3.87
C VAL A 125 2.89 12.19 3.96
N TRP A 126 3.93 12.41 3.15
CA TRP A 126 4.67 13.66 3.08
C TRP A 126 4.89 14.07 1.62
N ARG A 127 4.72 15.37 1.35
CA ARG A 127 5.35 16.04 0.23
C ARG A 127 6.77 16.38 0.65
N LEU A 128 7.76 15.91 -0.10
CA LEU A 128 9.17 16.11 0.23
C LEU A 128 9.70 17.44 -0.30
N GLY A 129 9.38 17.74 -1.56
CA GLY A 129 9.88 18.94 -2.25
C GLY A 129 9.94 18.72 -3.76
N THR A 130 10.56 19.66 -4.45
CA THR A 130 10.70 19.64 -5.91
C THR A 130 12.18 19.70 -6.27
N THR A 131 12.61 18.85 -7.19
CA THR A 131 13.95 18.90 -7.81
C THR A 131 13.82 19.22 -9.30
N GLU A 132 14.92 19.63 -9.93
CA GLU A 132 14.98 19.81 -11.40
C GLU A 132 16.05 18.89 -11.99
N PRO A 133 15.77 17.58 -12.13
CA PRO A 133 16.74 16.62 -12.67
C PRO A 133 17.12 16.95 -14.12
N THR A 134 16.19 17.54 -14.87
CA THR A 134 16.43 18.12 -16.19
C THR A 134 16.06 19.60 -16.11
N ARG A 135 16.93 20.47 -16.66
CA ARG A 135 16.73 21.92 -16.64
C ARG A 135 15.33 22.31 -17.12
N GLY A 136 14.58 23.05 -16.30
CA GLY A 136 13.23 23.52 -16.64
C GLY A 136 12.15 22.44 -16.59
N LYS A 137 12.46 21.23 -16.10
CA LYS A 137 11.49 20.16 -15.85
C LYS A 137 11.45 19.85 -14.35
N PRO A 138 10.60 20.56 -13.58
CA PRO A 138 10.45 20.28 -12.15
C PRO A 138 9.85 18.89 -11.93
N LEU A 139 10.33 18.20 -10.91
CA LEU A 139 9.87 16.90 -10.46
C LEU A 139 9.55 16.95 -8.98
N THR A 140 8.28 16.73 -8.62
CA THR A 140 7.84 16.77 -7.23
C THR A 140 7.91 15.38 -6.60
N TRP A 141 8.47 15.30 -5.40
CA TRP A 141 8.68 14.05 -4.69
C TRP A 141 7.72 13.93 -3.51
N TYR A 142 7.13 12.74 -3.39
CA TYR A 142 6.30 12.37 -2.26
C TYR A 142 6.88 11.12 -1.58
N PHE A 143 6.64 10.97 -0.29
CA PHE A 143 6.87 9.74 0.44
C PHE A 143 5.58 9.30 1.13
N GLY A 144 5.25 8.00 1.02
CA GLY A 144 4.11 7.40 1.69
C GLY A 144 4.46 6.07 2.35
N ARG A 145 3.86 5.77 3.49
CA ARG A 145 3.80 4.42 4.05
C ARG A 145 2.35 3.96 4.13
N GLN A 146 2.12 2.66 4.16
CA GLN A 146 0.78 2.07 4.19
C GLN A 146 -0.10 2.49 2.99
N LEU A 147 0.51 2.71 1.82
CA LEU A 147 -0.21 3.09 0.58
C LEU A 147 -1.09 1.95 0.03
N GLY A 148 -0.97 0.73 0.57
CA GLY A 148 -1.92 -0.35 0.33
C GLY A 148 -3.33 -0.04 0.84
N ARG A 149 -3.47 0.93 1.77
CA ARG A 149 -4.74 1.41 2.26
C ARG A 149 -5.34 2.45 1.31
N PRO A 150 -6.55 2.22 0.77
CA PRO A 150 -7.17 3.12 -0.20
C PRO A 150 -7.30 4.56 0.33
N GLU A 151 -7.63 4.74 1.61
CA GLU A 151 -7.79 6.06 2.22
C GLU A 151 -6.49 6.87 2.24
N VAL A 152 -5.35 6.22 2.52
CA VAL A 152 -4.02 6.87 2.53
C VAL A 152 -3.62 7.27 1.12
N GLY A 153 -3.82 6.37 0.15
CA GLY A 153 -3.58 6.66 -1.27
C GLY A 153 -4.47 7.80 -1.80
N ALA A 154 -5.72 7.88 -1.35
CA ALA A 154 -6.66 8.94 -1.73
C ALA A 154 -6.19 10.31 -1.25
N ARG A 155 -5.72 10.42 0.00
CA ARG A 155 -5.16 11.67 0.54
C ARG A 155 -3.96 12.17 -0.25
N LEU A 156 -3.06 11.27 -0.64
CA LEU A 156 -1.93 11.63 -1.48
C LEU A 156 -2.39 12.09 -2.88
N ARG A 157 -3.35 11.39 -3.49
CA ARG A 157 -3.90 11.77 -4.80
C ARG A 157 -4.55 13.17 -4.77
N GLU A 158 -5.34 13.47 -3.73
CA GLU A 158 -5.93 14.80 -3.53
C GLU A 158 -4.86 15.89 -3.52
N GLN A 159 -3.76 15.68 -2.77
CA GLN A 159 -2.66 16.65 -2.73
C GLN A 159 -1.96 16.80 -4.08
N ILE A 160 -1.71 15.70 -4.81
CA ILE A 160 -1.10 15.74 -6.14
C ILE A 160 -1.95 16.53 -7.13
N GLN A 161 -3.27 16.38 -7.07
CA GLN A 161 -4.21 17.13 -7.90
C GLN A 161 -4.21 18.62 -7.54
N LEU A 162 -4.21 18.94 -6.24
CA LEU A 162 -4.18 20.30 -5.73
C LEU A 162 -2.90 21.04 -6.14
N GLU A 163 -1.74 20.38 -6.09
CA GLU A 163 -0.45 20.94 -6.54
C GLU A 163 -0.25 20.86 -8.06
N ARG A 164 -1.16 20.20 -8.80
CA ARG A 164 -1.09 19.98 -10.25
C ARG A 164 0.20 19.28 -10.71
N THR A 165 0.73 18.37 -9.88
CA THR A 165 2.00 17.67 -10.15
C THR A 165 1.79 16.29 -10.79
N ALA A 166 0.58 15.97 -11.25
CA ALA A 166 0.22 14.60 -11.63
C ALA A 166 1.07 14.01 -12.77
N SER A 167 1.52 14.87 -13.70
CA SER A 167 2.41 14.51 -14.82
C SER A 167 3.90 14.63 -14.50
N SER A 168 4.25 15.10 -13.30
CA SER A 168 5.60 15.50 -12.91
C SER A 168 5.85 15.20 -11.42
N CYS A 169 5.53 13.98 -10.99
CA CYS A 169 5.84 13.54 -9.64
C CYS A 169 6.33 12.09 -9.57
N VAL A 170 7.12 11.80 -8.53
CA VAL A 170 7.50 10.44 -8.11
C VAL A 170 7.04 10.22 -6.68
N ILE A 171 6.48 9.03 -6.42
CA ILE A 171 6.03 8.61 -5.10
C ILE A 171 6.97 7.51 -4.62
N LEU A 172 7.78 7.83 -3.60
CA LEU A 172 8.56 6.83 -2.87
C LEU A 172 7.67 6.19 -1.79
N THR A 173 7.80 4.88 -1.58
CA THR A 173 7.00 4.18 -0.57
C THR A 173 7.75 3.08 0.17
N SER A 174 7.37 2.81 1.41
CA SER A 174 7.75 1.57 2.12
C SER A 174 6.84 0.39 1.79
N SER A 175 5.64 0.65 1.25
CA SER A 175 4.70 -0.40 0.85
C SER A 175 5.22 -1.23 -0.31
N ASP A 176 4.73 -2.46 -0.41
CA ASP A 176 5.00 -3.32 -1.55
C ASP A 176 4.33 -2.77 -2.81
N VAL A 177 4.99 -2.93 -3.96
CA VAL A 177 4.49 -2.51 -5.27
C VAL A 177 4.53 -3.74 -6.20
N PRO A 178 3.50 -3.99 -7.04
CA PRO A 178 2.34 -3.14 -7.33
C PRO A 178 1.43 -2.94 -6.11
N LEU A 179 0.90 -1.72 -5.94
CA LEU A 179 -0.13 -1.48 -4.93
C LEU A 179 -1.40 -2.29 -5.27
N PRO A 180 -2.26 -2.57 -4.27
CA PRO A 180 -3.50 -3.30 -4.47
C PRO A 180 -4.33 -2.70 -5.60
N ILE A 181 -5.02 -3.59 -6.30
CA ILE A 181 -5.89 -3.21 -7.40
C ILE A 181 -6.98 -2.26 -6.90
N GLY A 182 -7.29 -1.24 -7.71
CA GLY A 182 -8.19 -0.16 -7.29
C GLY A 182 -7.50 0.94 -6.45
N SER A 183 -6.18 0.86 -6.24
CA SER A 183 -5.42 1.91 -5.59
C SER A 183 -5.70 3.28 -6.23
N PRO A 184 -5.95 4.33 -5.44
CA PRO A 184 -6.07 5.70 -5.96
C PRO A 184 -4.80 6.18 -6.66
N LEU A 185 -3.67 5.51 -6.44
CA LEU A 185 -2.38 5.86 -7.04
C LEU A 185 -2.09 5.07 -8.32
N ALA A 186 -3.07 4.34 -8.86
CA ALA A 186 -2.93 3.69 -10.16
C ALA A 186 -2.54 4.70 -11.26
N GLY A 187 -1.53 4.35 -12.07
CA GLY A 187 -1.00 5.20 -13.14
C GLY A 187 0.05 6.23 -12.70
N PHE A 188 0.33 6.37 -11.40
CA PHE A 188 1.46 7.18 -10.93
C PHE A 188 2.76 6.38 -10.88
N ASP A 189 3.87 7.10 -10.94
CA ASP A 189 5.20 6.56 -10.72
C ASP A 189 5.43 6.29 -9.23
N VAL A 190 5.08 5.08 -8.79
CA VAL A 190 5.26 4.61 -7.41
C VAL A 190 6.42 3.64 -7.34
N ARG A 191 7.37 3.92 -6.44
CA ARG A 191 8.61 3.16 -6.29
C ARG A 191 8.85 2.78 -4.85
N THR A 192 9.17 1.52 -4.60
CA THR A 192 9.55 1.10 -3.26
C THR A 192 10.92 1.68 -2.89
N LEU A 193 11.09 2.18 -1.67
CA LEU A 193 12.35 2.77 -1.23
C LEU A 193 13.49 1.75 -1.32
N ARG A 194 13.21 0.50 -0.94
CA ARG A 194 14.15 -0.64 -1.04
C ARG A 194 14.56 -1.01 -2.46
N SER A 195 13.79 -0.64 -3.49
CA SER A 195 14.18 -0.91 -4.88
C SER A 195 15.10 0.17 -5.44
N VAL A 196 14.97 1.42 -4.97
CA VAL A 196 15.69 2.58 -5.55
C VAL A 196 16.78 3.15 -4.65
N ALA A 197 16.85 2.76 -3.38
CA ALA A 197 17.84 3.25 -2.44
C ALA A 197 18.25 2.20 -1.42
N ARG A 198 19.37 2.49 -0.74
CA ARG A 198 19.81 1.79 0.47
C ARG A 198 20.11 2.78 1.59
N ILE A 199 20.08 2.31 2.83
CA ILE A 199 20.52 3.09 3.99
C ILE A 199 22.02 3.33 3.88
N GLY A 200 22.41 4.60 3.85
CA GLY A 200 23.79 5.07 4.02
C GLY A 200 23.97 5.71 5.39
N GLN A 201 25.08 6.42 5.57
CA GLN A 201 25.36 7.14 6.81
C GLN A 201 24.50 8.42 6.88
N SER A 202 23.53 8.44 7.78
CA SER A 202 22.60 9.56 8.03
C SER A 202 21.71 9.99 6.84
N ARG A 203 21.68 9.21 5.76
CA ARG A 203 20.85 9.46 4.56
C ARG A 203 20.57 8.18 3.79
N PHE A 204 19.61 8.23 2.87
CA PHE A 204 19.48 7.21 1.83
C PHE A 204 20.44 7.48 0.67
N GLU A 205 21.08 6.42 0.19
CA GLU A 205 21.87 6.45 -1.04
C GLU A 205 21.05 5.84 -2.17
N PHE A 206 20.67 6.68 -3.14
CA PHE A 206 19.87 6.26 -4.30
C PHE A 206 20.74 5.63 -5.39
N PHE A 207 20.24 4.56 -5.98
CA PHE A 207 20.87 3.93 -7.14
C PHE A 207 20.52 4.74 -8.39
N ALA A 208 21.52 5.36 -9.02
CA ALA A 208 21.32 6.31 -10.12
C ALA A 208 20.56 5.71 -11.31
N ASP A 209 20.86 4.45 -11.65
CA ASP A 209 20.20 3.67 -12.69
C ASP A 209 18.71 3.45 -12.38
N ARG A 210 18.38 3.13 -11.13
CA ARG A 210 17.00 2.80 -10.71
C ARG A 210 16.18 4.05 -10.38
N GLN A 211 16.83 5.16 -10.07
CA GLN A 211 16.18 6.45 -9.90
C GLN A 211 15.75 7.07 -11.24
N ALA A 212 16.39 6.69 -12.35
CA ALA A 212 15.94 7.10 -13.68
C ALA A 212 14.79 6.22 -14.21
N SER A 213 14.69 4.97 -13.77
CA SER A 213 13.66 4.03 -14.25
C SER A 213 12.28 4.31 -13.63
N PRO A 214 11.20 4.28 -14.45
CA PRO A 214 9.82 4.13 -13.99
C PRO A 214 9.63 3.11 -12.88
N GLY A 215 8.77 3.42 -11.92
CA GLY A 215 8.32 2.46 -10.92
C GLY A 215 7.53 1.30 -11.51
N PRO A 216 7.50 0.13 -10.87
CA PRO A 216 6.75 -1.03 -11.36
C PRO A 216 5.22 -0.80 -11.41
N GLN A 217 4.74 0.26 -10.76
CA GLN A 217 3.35 0.70 -10.83
C GLN A 217 3.05 1.65 -12.00
N GLN A 218 4.08 2.20 -12.65
CA GLN A 218 3.90 2.84 -13.93
C GLN A 218 3.57 1.75 -14.94
N VAL A 219 2.27 1.45 -15.04
CA VAL A 219 1.74 0.71 -16.17
C VAL A 219 2.11 1.57 -17.37
N ASN A 220 3.10 1.09 -18.14
CA ASN A 220 3.44 1.66 -19.43
C ASN A 220 2.12 1.94 -20.16
N GLU A 221 2.00 3.10 -20.78
CA GLU A 221 0.75 3.63 -21.38
C GLU A 221 0.04 2.72 -22.41
N PHE A 222 0.48 1.49 -22.63
CA PHE A 222 -0.20 0.53 -23.48
C PHE A 222 -0.18 -0.86 -22.85
N GLN A 223 -1.38 -1.30 -22.43
CA GLN A 223 -1.77 -2.63 -21.96
C GLN A 223 -1.51 -2.91 -20.47
N PRO A 224 -2.55 -2.97 -19.63
CA PRO A 224 -2.42 -3.66 -18.36
C PRO A 224 -2.00 -5.11 -18.62
N GLN A 225 -1.30 -5.70 -17.67
CA GLN A 225 -0.84 -7.10 -17.68
C GLN A 225 -2.01 -8.10 -17.59
N ALA A 226 -3.20 -7.75 -18.09
CA ALA A 226 -4.34 -8.63 -18.28
C ALA A 226 -4.07 -9.65 -19.39
N ARG A 227 -2.87 -10.24 -19.51
CA ARG A 227 -2.65 -11.34 -20.46
C ARG A 227 -3.57 -12.49 -20.08
N GLY A 228 -4.64 -12.67 -20.84
CA GLY A 228 -5.63 -13.73 -20.65
C GLY A 228 -6.69 -13.50 -19.56
N GLN A 229 -6.71 -12.35 -18.88
CA GLN A 229 -7.65 -12.13 -17.77
C GLN A 229 -8.99 -11.54 -18.23
N THR A 230 -10.09 -12.03 -17.66
CA THR A 230 -11.40 -11.39 -17.76
C THR A 230 -11.69 -10.63 -16.46
N THR A 231 -11.78 -9.29 -16.50
CA THR A 231 -11.88 -8.49 -15.26
C THR A 231 -12.56 -7.13 -15.43
N LEU A 232 -13.26 -6.71 -14.37
CA LEU A 232 -13.92 -5.42 -14.17
C LEU A 232 -13.11 -4.42 -13.33
N ARG A 233 -11.91 -4.80 -12.85
CA ARG A 233 -11.06 -3.98 -11.96
C ARG A 233 -10.74 -2.58 -12.51
N TYR A 234 -10.71 -2.44 -13.83
CA TYR A 234 -10.36 -1.21 -14.54
C TYR A 234 -11.56 -0.36 -14.94
N VAL A 235 -12.79 -0.80 -14.62
CA VAL A 235 -14.01 -0.05 -14.96
C VAL A 235 -14.00 1.30 -14.27
N ARG A 236 -13.64 1.38 -12.97
CA ARG A 236 -13.63 2.66 -12.23
C ARG A 236 -12.51 3.60 -12.69
N SER A 237 -11.30 3.08 -12.85
CA SER A 237 -10.08 3.87 -13.07
C SER A 237 -9.85 4.25 -14.53
N LEU A 238 -10.16 3.34 -15.47
CA LEU A 238 -9.83 3.50 -16.88
C LEU A 238 -11.06 3.54 -17.80
N GLY A 239 -12.25 3.23 -17.30
CA GLY A 239 -13.45 3.11 -18.15
C GLY A 239 -13.32 1.97 -19.16
N LYS A 240 -12.62 0.89 -18.79
CA LYS A 240 -12.39 -0.29 -19.65
C LYS A 240 -12.76 -1.56 -18.89
N ALA A 241 -13.33 -2.51 -19.61
CA ALA A 241 -13.41 -3.91 -19.18
C ALA A 241 -12.42 -4.76 -19.99
N PHE A 242 -11.91 -5.83 -19.40
CA PHE A 242 -10.99 -6.75 -20.07
C PHE A 242 -11.65 -8.12 -20.16
N ILE A 243 -11.59 -8.75 -21.33
CA ILE A 243 -12.17 -10.08 -21.56
C ILE A 243 -11.10 -10.91 -22.24
N GLU A 244 -10.60 -11.94 -21.55
CA GLU A 244 -9.47 -12.76 -22.00
C GLU A 244 -8.25 -11.91 -22.41
N GLY A 245 -8.08 -10.76 -21.75
CA GLY A 245 -7.05 -9.78 -22.05
C GLY A 245 -7.30 -8.83 -23.22
N ALA A 246 -8.38 -8.99 -23.97
CA ALA A 246 -8.80 -8.00 -24.94
C ALA A 246 -9.47 -6.79 -24.26
N GLU A 247 -9.11 -5.58 -24.72
CA GLU A 247 -9.64 -4.33 -24.20
C GLU A 247 -11.01 -4.01 -24.78
N TYR A 248 -11.98 -3.73 -23.90
CA TYR A 248 -13.31 -3.25 -24.26
C TYR A 248 -13.54 -1.88 -23.63
N PRO A 249 -13.31 -0.78 -24.38
CA PRO A 249 -13.65 0.56 -23.94
C PRO A 249 -15.14 0.69 -23.63
N LEU A 250 -15.45 1.26 -22.47
CA LEU A 250 -16.82 1.47 -22.01
C LEU A 250 -17.22 2.92 -22.26
N LYS A 251 -18.39 3.10 -22.87
CA LYS A 251 -19.03 4.43 -22.89
C LYS A 251 -19.39 4.85 -21.46
N PRO A 252 -19.52 6.15 -21.17
CA PRO A 252 -19.86 6.64 -19.83
C PRO A 252 -21.09 5.94 -19.22
N ARG A 253 -22.13 5.67 -20.03
CA ARG A 253 -23.33 4.96 -19.58
C ARG A 253 -23.07 3.50 -19.25
N GLN A 254 -22.27 2.80 -20.06
CA GLN A 254 -21.90 1.40 -19.84
C GLN A 254 -21.07 1.25 -18.56
N GLN A 255 -20.11 2.16 -18.37
CA GLN A 255 -19.31 2.25 -17.15
C GLN A 255 -20.19 2.50 -15.92
N ALA A 256 -21.14 3.43 -16.00
CA ALA A 256 -22.05 3.73 -14.91
C ALA A 256 -22.94 2.54 -14.53
N ILE A 257 -23.44 1.77 -15.51
CA ILE A 257 -24.22 0.55 -15.28
C ILE A 257 -23.39 -0.51 -14.54
N LEU A 258 -22.16 -0.79 -15.01
CA LEU A 258 -21.28 -1.77 -14.37
C LEU A 258 -20.89 -1.32 -12.95
N LEU A 259 -20.58 -0.04 -12.74
CA LEU A 259 -20.29 0.50 -11.42
C LEU A 259 -21.47 0.46 -10.46
N ALA A 260 -22.70 0.58 -10.96
CA ALA A 260 -23.90 0.45 -10.14
C ALA A 260 -24.05 -0.97 -9.60
N LEU A 261 -23.90 -1.98 -10.46
CA LEU A 261 -23.93 -3.40 -10.06
C LEU A 261 -22.76 -3.77 -9.13
N ILE A 262 -21.54 -3.31 -9.43
CA ILE A 262 -20.36 -3.52 -8.58
C ILE A 262 -20.54 -2.96 -7.16
N ARG A 263 -21.32 -1.88 -6.99
CA ARG A 263 -21.52 -1.20 -5.71
C ARG A 263 -22.70 -1.76 -4.90
N ASP A 264 -23.60 -2.46 -5.56
CA ASP A 264 -24.70 -3.13 -4.88
C ASP A 264 -24.17 -4.33 -4.08
N LEU A 265 -24.73 -4.56 -2.88
CA LEU A 265 -24.24 -5.60 -1.96
C LEU A 265 -24.42 -7.01 -2.51
N ASP A 266 -25.54 -7.27 -3.19
CA ASP A 266 -25.84 -8.56 -3.80
C ASP A 266 -25.40 -8.61 -5.27
N HIS A 267 -24.79 -7.53 -5.77
CA HIS A 267 -24.48 -7.30 -7.17
C HIS A 267 -25.69 -7.44 -8.10
N GLU A 268 -26.89 -7.18 -7.57
CA GLU A 268 -28.16 -7.42 -8.22
C GLU A 268 -29.07 -6.21 -8.05
N LEU A 269 -29.54 -5.66 -9.17
CA LEU A 269 -30.46 -4.53 -9.16
C LEU A 269 -31.65 -4.79 -10.07
N ASP A 270 -32.84 -4.43 -9.60
CA ASP A 270 -33.99 -4.31 -10.49
C ASP A 270 -33.79 -3.17 -11.49
N LYS A 271 -34.66 -3.11 -12.49
CA LYS A 271 -34.56 -2.16 -13.58
C LYS A 271 -34.59 -0.69 -13.14
N GLU A 272 -35.45 -0.32 -12.19
CA GLU A 272 -35.62 1.07 -11.75
C GLU A 272 -34.51 1.48 -10.78
N ALA A 273 -34.07 0.58 -9.91
CA ALA A 273 -32.91 0.76 -9.05
C ALA A 273 -31.63 0.94 -9.86
N LEU A 274 -31.41 0.10 -10.89
CA LEU A 274 -30.25 0.23 -11.78
C LEU A 274 -30.30 1.53 -12.60
N LYS A 275 -31.47 1.90 -13.11
CA LYS A 275 -31.68 3.16 -13.82
C LYS A 275 -31.31 4.37 -12.96
N THR A 276 -31.74 4.35 -11.70
CA THR A 276 -31.47 5.40 -10.73
C THR A 276 -29.99 5.44 -10.36
N ALA A 277 -29.40 4.29 -10.01
CA ALA A 277 -28.00 4.17 -9.60
C ALA A 277 -27.01 4.57 -10.71
N CYS A 278 -27.33 4.30 -11.98
CA CYS A 278 -26.53 4.74 -13.11
C CYS A 278 -26.87 6.17 -13.60
N GLY A 279 -27.78 6.87 -12.92
CA GLY A 279 -28.17 8.26 -13.23
C GLY A 279 -28.85 8.42 -14.61
N SER A 280 -29.70 7.48 -15.02
CA SER A 280 -30.39 7.53 -16.31
C SER A 280 -31.75 8.22 -16.20
N GLN A 281 -31.96 9.24 -17.03
CA GLN A 281 -33.23 9.96 -17.15
C GLN A 281 -34.06 9.49 -18.36
N ALA A 282 -33.66 8.40 -19.02
CA ALA A 282 -34.34 7.90 -20.21
C ALA A 282 -35.75 7.37 -19.85
N GLN A 283 -36.75 7.73 -20.67
CA GLN A 283 -38.11 7.20 -20.52
C GLN A 283 -38.16 5.67 -20.69
N ARG A 284 -37.31 5.12 -21.56
CA ARG A 284 -37.13 3.67 -21.73
C ARG A 284 -35.69 3.33 -21.41
N PHE A 285 -35.47 2.62 -20.31
CA PHE A 285 -34.16 2.13 -19.90
C PHE A 285 -34.02 0.66 -20.27
N SER A 286 -32.96 0.31 -20.99
CA SER A 286 -32.65 -1.08 -21.36
C SER A 286 -31.14 -1.26 -21.38
N PRO A 287 -30.55 -1.89 -20.34
CA PRO A 287 -29.10 -2.13 -20.28
C PRO A 287 -28.54 -2.81 -21.53
N SER A 288 -29.22 -3.81 -22.08
CA SER A 288 -28.75 -4.49 -23.30
C SER A 288 -28.67 -3.58 -24.53
N LYS A 289 -29.53 -2.56 -24.63
CA LYS A 289 -29.49 -1.56 -25.70
C LYS A 289 -28.35 -0.56 -25.52
N GLU A 290 -28.00 -0.21 -24.29
CA GLU A 290 -26.84 0.65 -24.00
C GLU A 290 -25.51 -0.01 -24.39
N PHE A 291 -25.49 -1.33 -24.48
CA PHE A 291 -24.35 -2.14 -24.90
C PHE A 291 -24.47 -2.69 -26.33
N ASP A 292 -25.35 -2.14 -27.18
CA ASP A 292 -25.56 -2.60 -28.57
C ASP A 292 -24.27 -2.78 -29.39
N ARG A 293 -23.32 -1.84 -29.25
CA ARG A 293 -22.02 -1.84 -29.92
C ARG A 293 -20.90 -2.45 -29.08
N ASN A 294 -21.22 -2.94 -27.87
CA ASN A 294 -20.30 -3.63 -26.96
C ASN A 294 -21.01 -4.81 -26.28
N LEU A 295 -21.71 -5.62 -27.08
CA LEU A 295 -22.54 -6.72 -26.59
C LEU A 295 -21.72 -7.80 -25.90
N VAL A 296 -20.43 -7.91 -26.25
CA VAL A 296 -19.51 -8.87 -25.62
C VAL A 296 -19.36 -8.53 -24.13
N ALA A 297 -19.04 -7.28 -23.78
CA ALA A 297 -18.96 -6.86 -22.39
C ALA A 297 -20.29 -7.06 -21.63
N TYR A 298 -21.43 -6.79 -22.27
CA TYR A 298 -22.73 -7.05 -21.65
C TYR A 298 -22.92 -8.53 -21.31
N LYS A 299 -22.69 -9.43 -22.28
CA LYS A 299 -22.91 -10.86 -22.09
C LYS A 299 -21.91 -11.49 -21.11
N THR A 300 -20.69 -10.97 -21.04
CA THR A 300 -19.66 -11.48 -20.15
C THR A 300 -19.91 -11.09 -18.70
N PHE A 301 -20.39 -9.87 -18.44
CA PHE A 301 -20.45 -9.33 -17.07
C PHE A 301 -21.87 -9.11 -16.54
N ILE A 302 -22.91 -9.18 -17.36
CA ILE A 302 -24.29 -8.87 -16.95
C ILE A 302 -25.22 -10.01 -17.36
N ARG A 303 -25.94 -10.55 -16.37
CA ARG A 303 -27.01 -11.52 -16.56
C ARG A 303 -28.34 -10.90 -16.20
N TYR A 304 -29.36 -11.09 -17.03
CA TYR A 304 -30.73 -10.73 -16.68
C TYR A 304 -31.46 -11.98 -16.19
N LEU A 305 -31.90 -11.95 -14.93
CA LEU A 305 -32.65 -12.99 -14.24
C LEU A 305 -34.14 -12.76 -14.54
N ARG A 306 -34.70 -13.56 -15.45
CA ARG A 306 -36.09 -13.37 -15.92
C ARG A 306 -37.12 -13.64 -14.83
N ASP A 307 -36.85 -14.62 -13.97
CA ASP A 307 -37.79 -15.04 -12.93
C ASP A 307 -37.90 -13.98 -11.82
N ASP A 308 -36.84 -13.19 -11.62
CA ASP A 308 -36.75 -12.16 -10.57
C ASP A 308 -36.82 -10.72 -11.10
N ASP A 309 -36.92 -10.52 -12.43
CA ASP A 309 -36.84 -9.22 -13.13
C ASP A 309 -35.64 -8.35 -12.70
N ARG A 310 -34.47 -8.99 -12.55
CA ARG A 310 -33.24 -8.37 -12.03
C ARG A 310 -32.06 -8.48 -12.98
N TYR A 311 -31.17 -7.50 -12.88
CA TYR A 311 -29.86 -7.51 -13.52
C TYR A 311 -28.79 -7.86 -12.48
N ALA A 312 -28.07 -8.95 -12.73
CA ALA A 312 -27.01 -9.45 -11.87
C ALA A 312 -25.64 -9.27 -12.53
N LEU A 313 -24.62 -8.97 -11.73
CA LEU A 313 -23.23 -9.03 -12.18
C LEU A 313 -22.77 -10.49 -12.27
N ILE A 314 -22.16 -10.85 -13.39
CA ILE A 314 -21.39 -12.09 -13.51
C ILE A 314 -19.98 -11.75 -13.03
N ILE A 315 -19.55 -12.34 -11.90
CA ILE A 315 -18.23 -12.11 -11.31
C ILE A 315 -17.24 -13.10 -11.92
N PRO A 316 -16.22 -12.65 -12.67
CA PRO A 316 -15.14 -13.51 -13.15
C PRO A 316 -14.34 -14.12 -11.99
N ASP A 317 -13.70 -15.26 -12.23
CA ASP A 317 -12.87 -15.91 -11.22
C ASP A 317 -11.73 -15.00 -10.72
N GLU A 318 -11.18 -14.16 -11.61
CA GLU A 318 -10.12 -13.20 -11.32
C GLU A 318 -10.56 -11.98 -10.48
N ASP A 319 -11.87 -11.84 -10.26
CA ASP A 319 -12.47 -10.75 -9.50
C ASP A 319 -13.11 -11.21 -8.18
N ARG A 320 -13.15 -12.52 -7.88
CA ARG A 320 -13.77 -13.06 -6.65
C ARG A 320 -13.11 -12.58 -5.36
N ASP A 321 -11.84 -12.23 -5.39
CA ASP A 321 -11.11 -11.69 -4.22
C ASP A 321 -11.59 -10.29 -3.78
N TRP A 322 -12.30 -9.56 -4.65
CA TRP A 322 -12.77 -8.20 -4.35
C TRP A 322 -14.25 -7.94 -4.65
N LEU A 323 -14.92 -8.87 -5.36
CA LEU A 323 -16.37 -8.88 -5.61
C LEU A 323 -17.08 -10.11 -5.04
N GLY A 324 -16.36 -11.08 -4.47
CA GLY A 324 -16.93 -12.30 -3.91
C GLY A 324 -17.26 -12.21 -2.42
#